data_AF-A0A099L534-F1
#
_entry.id   AF-A0A099L534-F1
#
_cell.length_a   1.000
_cell.length_b   1.000
_cell.length_c   1.000
_cell.angle_alpha   90.00
_cell.angle_beta   90.00
_cell.angle_gamma   90.00
#
_symmetry.space_group_name_H-M   'P 1'
#
loop_
_entity.id
_entity.type
_entity.pdbx_description
1 polymer ?
#
loop_
_entity_poly.entity_id
_entity_poly.type
_entity_poly.pdbx_seq_one_letter_code
_entity_poly.pdbx_strand_id
1 'polypeptide(L)'
;MYNKLSASIPTSIADHTYCILFENEPLNISLIKPSELKKSLMAICSYSEIDKLTQLHTVMKGVWENKKNELTSVSDFLSEIGKITPHFLRSFTANAVLESRIVKILENIDGFSYEVFENQLKYSYSCDRNSFSFEGFLEMDSDDFENLSKVIIKENPSTFSELLGLELL
;
A
#
# COMPACT_ATOMS: atom_id res chain seq x y z
N MET A 1 -15.47 -9.59 -27.91
CA MET A 1 -15.49 -10.05 -26.51
C MET A 1 -15.87 -8.91 -25.57
N TYR A 2 -15.18 -7.77 -25.64
CA TYR A 2 -15.52 -6.53 -24.90
C TYR A 2 -17.01 -6.16 -24.89
N ASN A 3 -17.66 -5.96 -26.05
CA ASN A 3 -19.08 -5.59 -26.11
C ASN A 3 -19.99 -6.59 -25.37
N LYS A 4 -19.66 -7.89 -25.38
CA LYS A 4 -20.42 -8.93 -24.69
C LYS A 4 -20.24 -8.83 -23.17
N LEU A 5 -19.00 -8.63 -22.71
CA LEU A 5 -18.69 -8.48 -21.29
C LEU A 5 -19.28 -7.19 -20.71
N SER A 6 -19.14 -6.09 -21.44
CA SER A 6 -19.73 -4.79 -21.07
C SER A 6 -21.26 -4.87 -20.97
N ALA A 7 -21.92 -5.54 -21.92
CA ALA A 7 -23.37 -5.76 -21.88
C ALA A 7 -23.82 -6.76 -20.79
N SER A 8 -22.90 -7.55 -20.23
CA SER A 8 -23.20 -8.52 -19.17
C SER A 8 -23.04 -7.98 -17.75
N ILE A 9 -22.68 -6.70 -17.60
CA ILE A 9 -22.57 -6.06 -16.27
C ILE A 9 -23.97 -6.06 -15.63
N PRO A 10 -24.15 -6.63 -14.43
CA PRO A 10 -25.43 -6.62 -13.74
C PRO A 10 -25.90 -5.19 -13.47
N THR A 11 -27.19 -4.93 -13.71
CA THR A 11 -27.79 -3.59 -13.52
C THR A 11 -27.59 -3.05 -12.10
N SER A 12 -27.51 -3.94 -11.10
CA SER A 12 -27.28 -3.57 -9.70
C SER A 12 -25.92 -2.89 -9.43
N ILE A 13 -24.95 -3.06 -10.32
CA ILE A 13 -23.60 -2.46 -10.18
C ILE A 13 -23.19 -1.61 -11.40
N ALA A 14 -24.07 -1.46 -12.40
CA ALA A 14 -23.74 -0.81 -13.67
C ALA A 14 -23.32 0.66 -13.49
N ASP A 15 -23.85 1.36 -12.49
CA ASP A 15 -23.49 2.74 -12.20
C ASP A 15 -22.11 2.89 -11.52
N HIS A 16 -21.54 1.79 -11.02
CA HIS A 16 -20.29 1.77 -10.26
C HIS A 16 -19.19 0.93 -10.93
N THR A 17 -19.49 0.28 -12.05
CA THR A 17 -18.58 -0.66 -12.72
C THR A 17 -18.65 -0.49 -14.22
N TYR A 18 -17.49 -0.54 -14.87
CA TYR A 18 -17.39 -0.53 -16.33
C TYR A 18 -16.32 -1.51 -16.79
N CYS A 19 -16.47 -2.02 -18.01
CA CYS A 19 -15.46 -2.87 -18.63
C CYS A 19 -14.38 -2.00 -19.26
N ILE A 20 -13.11 -2.34 -19.06
CA ILE A 20 -11.99 -1.72 -19.77
C ILE A 20 -11.47 -2.72 -20.80
N LEU A 21 -11.20 -2.24 -22.02
CA LEU A 21 -10.49 -3.01 -23.03
C LEU A 21 -9.02 -2.62 -23.00
N PHE A 22 -8.15 -3.56 -22.63
CA PHE A 22 -6.72 -3.40 -22.82
C PHE A 22 -6.35 -3.83 -24.25
N GLU A 23 -5.59 -2.98 -24.94
CA GLU A 23 -5.05 -3.32 -26.25
C GLU A 23 -4.11 -4.52 -26.15
N ASN A 24 -4.08 -5.35 -27.19
CA ASN A 24 -3.18 -6.51 -27.25
C ASN A 24 -1.76 -6.07 -27.62
N GLU A 25 -1.14 -5.30 -26.74
CA GLU A 25 0.23 -4.82 -26.85
C GLU A 25 1.15 -5.57 -25.85
N PRO A 26 2.46 -5.68 -26.14
CA PRO A 26 3.44 -6.08 -25.16
C PRO A 26 3.42 -5.17 -23.93
N LEU A 27 3.50 -5.76 -22.72
CA LEU A 27 3.41 -5.03 -21.45
C LEU A 27 4.37 -3.84 -21.37
N ASN A 28 5.62 -4.01 -21.82
CA ASN A 28 6.61 -2.95 -21.83
C ASN A 28 6.18 -1.75 -22.68
N ILE A 29 5.50 -1.98 -23.81
CA ILE A 29 4.96 -0.91 -24.65
C ILE A 29 3.77 -0.25 -23.94
N SER A 30 2.86 -1.06 -23.38
CA SER A 30 1.68 -0.55 -22.67
C SER A 30 2.03 0.28 -21.43
N LEU A 31 3.14 -0.01 -20.74
CA LEU A 31 3.58 0.74 -19.56
C LEU A 31 4.37 2.03 -19.89
N ILE A 32 4.96 2.11 -21.07
CA ILE A 32 5.66 3.34 -21.52
C ILE A 32 4.64 4.39 -21.98
N LYS A 33 3.63 3.96 -22.74
CA LYS A 33 2.58 4.85 -23.25
C LYS A 33 1.52 5.16 -22.19
N PRO A 34 0.75 6.25 -22.33
CA PRO A 34 -0.43 6.50 -21.52
C PRO A 34 -1.58 5.54 -21.92
N SER A 35 -1.49 4.28 -21.49
CA SER A 35 -2.51 3.25 -21.73
C SER A 35 -3.47 3.09 -20.56
N GLU A 36 -4.64 2.51 -20.81
CA GLU A 36 -5.59 2.16 -19.74
C GLU A 36 -5.02 1.09 -18.79
N LEU A 37 -4.15 0.20 -19.29
CA LEU A 37 -3.47 -0.79 -18.45
C LEU A 37 -2.55 -0.09 -17.43
N LYS A 38 -1.74 0.86 -17.89
CA LYS A 38 -0.87 1.65 -17.02
C LYS A 38 -1.69 2.39 -15.96
N LYS A 39 -2.76 3.08 -16.37
CA LYS A 39 -3.64 3.81 -15.45
C LYS A 39 -4.25 2.87 -14.39
N SER A 40 -4.71 1.70 -14.82
CA SER A 40 -5.32 0.71 -13.92
C SER A 40 -4.31 0.18 -12.90
N LEU A 41 -3.08 -0.13 -13.34
CA LEU A 41 -2.00 -0.57 -12.44
C LEU A 41 -1.59 0.55 -11.48
N MET A 42 -1.47 1.79 -11.96
CA MET A 42 -1.17 2.95 -11.10
C MET A 42 -2.26 3.24 -10.07
N ALA A 43 -3.52 2.86 -10.33
CA ALA A 43 -4.60 3.08 -9.38
C ALA A 43 -4.53 2.13 -8.17
N ILE A 44 -3.85 1.00 -8.31
CA ILE A 44 -3.74 -0.05 -7.28
C ILE A 44 -2.31 -0.24 -6.76
N CYS A 45 -1.33 0.37 -7.41
CA CYS A 45 0.08 0.27 -7.04
C CYS A 45 0.49 1.50 -6.22
N SER A 46 1.26 1.27 -5.15
CA SER A 46 1.85 2.37 -4.35
C SER A 46 2.98 3.10 -5.06
N TYR A 47 3.50 2.52 -6.13
CA TYR A 47 4.61 3.04 -6.92
C TYR A 47 4.17 3.37 -8.35
N SER A 48 4.81 4.36 -8.95
CA SER A 48 4.53 4.83 -10.31
C SER A 48 5.59 4.40 -11.33
N GLU A 49 6.70 3.86 -10.84
CA GLU A 49 7.86 3.44 -11.60
C GLU A 49 7.56 2.18 -12.44
N ILE A 50 8.05 2.16 -13.68
CA ILE A 50 7.70 1.13 -14.67
C ILE A 50 8.12 -0.27 -14.23
N ASP A 51 9.27 -0.42 -13.59
CA ASP A 51 9.76 -1.69 -13.04
C ASP A 51 8.82 -2.22 -11.95
N LYS A 52 8.36 -1.33 -11.06
CA LYS A 52 7.40 -1.67 -9.99
C LYS A 52 6.05 -2.07 -10.56
N LEU A 53 5.53 -1.31 -11.52
CA LEU A 53 4.28 -1.65 -12.22
C LEU A 53 4.39 -2.99 -12.98
N THR A 54 5.55 -3.27 -13.59
CA THR A 54 5.83 -4.52 -14.30
C THR A 54 5.81 -5.71 -13.34
N GLN A 55 6.46 -5.57 -12.19
CA GLN A 55 6.50 -6.61 -11.17
C GLN A 55 5.11 -6.84 -10.56
N LEU A 56 4.35 -5.77 -10.25
CA LEU A 56 2.96 -5.93 -9.78
C LEU A 56 2.12 -6.72 -10.79
N HIS A 57 2.13 -6.31 -12.06
CA HIS A 57 1.41 -7.01 -13.12
C HIS A 57 1.81 -8.50 -13.22
N THR A 58 3.10 -8.80 -13.10
CA THR A 58 3.61 -10.18 -13.13
C THR A 58 3.08 -11.00 -11.97
N VAL A 59 3.08 -10.44 -10.75
CA VAL A 59 2.53 -11.09 -9.56
C VAL A 59 1.03 -11.31 -9.70
N MET A 60 0.28 -10.27 -10.09
CA MET A 60 -1.18 -10.37 -10.32
C MET A 60 -1.53 -11.48 -11.31
N LYS A 61 -0.81 -11.54 -12.44
CA LYS A 61 -1.02 -12.58 -13.45
C LYS A 61 -0.69 -13.97 -12.89
N GLY A 62 0.40 -14.11 -12.15
CA GLY A 62 0.79 -15.37 -11.51
C GLY A 62 -0.25 -15.86 -10.50
N VAL A 63 -0.71 -14.98 -9.62
CA VAL A 63 -1.78 -15.28 -8.64
C VAL A 63 -3.06 -15.70 -9.37
N TRP A 64 -3.46 -14.95 -10.41
CA TRP A 64 -4.66 -15.27 -11.18
C TRP A 64 -4.56 -16.65 -11.83
N GLU A 65 -3.47 -16.94 -12.56
CA GLU A 65 -3.33 -18.23 -13.24
C GLU A 65 -3.30 -19.41 -12.25
N ASN A 66 -2.69 -19.22 -11.08
CA ASN A 66 -2.59 -20.26 -10.06
C ASN A 66 -3.89 -20.46 -9.28
N LYS A 67 -4.66 -19.38 -9.01
CA LYS A 67 -5.77 -19.40 -8.05
C LYS A 67 -7.13 -19.01 -8.62
N LYS A 68 -7.27 -18.76 -9.94
CA LYS A 68 -8.55 -18.33 -10.56
C LYS A 68 -9.78 -19.20 -10.26
N ASN A 69 -9.59 -20.47 -9.91
CA ASN A 69 -10.69 -21.38 -9.56
C ASN A 69 -10.99 -21.42 -8.04
N GLU A 70 -10.13 -20.84 -7.22
CA GLU A 70 -10.23 -20.80 -5.75
C GLU A 70 -10.66 -19.43 -5.23
N LEU A 71 -10.38 -18.36 -5.99
CA LEU A 71 -10.70 -16.99 -5.61
C LEU A 71 -12.20 -16.74 -5.70
N THR A 72 -12.81 -16.30 -4.59
CA THR A 72 -14.26 -16.04 -4.52
C THR A 72 -14.59 -14.55 -4.59
N SER A 73 -13.62 -13.67 -4.31
CA SER A 73 -13.79 -12.23 -4.32
C SER A 73 -12.56 -11.47 -4.81
N VAL A 74 -12.74 -10.19 -5.14
CA VAL A 74 -11.61 -9.27 -5.45
C VAL A 74 -10.72 -9.07 -4.22
N SER A 75 -11.29 -9.05 -3.01
CA SER A 75 -10.54 -8.94 -1.77
C SER A 75 -9.61 -10.13 -1.55
N ASP A 76 -10.09 -11.35 -1.84
CA ASP A 76 -9.28 -12.56 -1.75
C ASP A 76 -8.09 -12.48 -2.71
N PHE A 77 -8.36 -12.02 -3.94
CA PHE A 77 -7.32 -11.86 -4.96
C PHE A 77 -6.24 -10.87 -4.54
N LEU A 78 -6.65 -9.70 -4.04
CA LEU A 78 -5.73 -8.68 -3.53
C LEU A 78 -4.95 -9.17 -2.31
N SER A 79 -5.58 -9.92 -1.40
CA SER A 79 -4.90 -10.52 -0.24
C SER A 79 -3.79 -11.49 -0.69
N GLU A 80 -4.06 -12.33 -1.69
CA GLU A 80 -3.06 -13.26 -2.24
C GLU A 80 -1.88 -12.55 -2.93
N ILE A 81 -2.14 -11.42 -3.60
CA ILE A 81 -1.07 -10.56 -4.13
C ILE A 81 -0.26 -9.94 -2.99
N GLY A 82 -0.93 -9.43 -1.96
CA GLY A 82 -0.32 -8.83 -0.77
C GLY A 82 0.61 -9.78 -0.02
N LYS A 83 0.32 -11.09 -0.01
CA LYS A 83 1.22 -12.11 0.58
C LYS A 83 2.56 -12.23 -0.14
N ILE A 84 2.65 -11.85 -1.42
CA ILE A 84 3.86 -11.97 -2.25
C ILE A 84 4.60 -10.63 -2.32
N THR A 85 3.86 -9.53 -2.49
CA THR A 85 4.40 -8.17 -2.61
C THR A 85 3.54 -7.18 -1.81
N PRO A 86 3.62 -7.17 -0.47
CA PRO A 86 2.73 -6.37 0.38
C PRO A 86 2.86 -4.87 0.09
N HIS A 87 4.10 -4.38 0.03
CA HIS A 87 4.44 -2.98 -0.21
C HIS A 87 4.06 -2.43 -1.60
N PHE A 88 3.66 -3.26 -2.56
CA PHE A 88 3.31 -2.80 -3.91
C PHE A 88 1.85 -2.41 -4.03
N LEU A 89 0.96 -2.97 -3.21
CA LEU A 89 -0.46 -2.66 -3.26
C LEU A 89 -0.73 -1.38 -2.46
N ARG A 90 -1.42 -0.44 -3.10
CA ARG A 90 -2.00 0.70 -2.41
C ARG A 90 -3.04 0.21 -1.42
N SER A 91 -3.03 0.74 -0.21
CA SER A 91 -4.10 0.48 0.74
C SER A 91 -5.41 1.11 0.26
N PHE A 92 -6.49 0.32 0.25
CA PHE A 92 -7.83 0.77 -0.14
C PHE A 92 -8.67 1.25 1.05
N THR A 93 -8.12 1.23 2.27
CA THR A 93 -8.74 1.88 3.43
C THR A 93 -8.55 3.39 3.33
N ALA A 94 -9.56 4.17 3.70
CA ALA A 94 -9.50 5.63 3.69
C ALA A 94 -8.24 6.11 4.41
N ASN A 95 -7.51 7.07 3.81
CA ASN A 95 -6.24 7.63 4.31
C ASN A 95 -6.19 7.60 5.84
N ALA A 96 -5.45 6.65 6.41
CA ALA A 96 -5.35 6.57 7.85
C ALA A 96 -4.73 7.86 8.35
N VAL A 97 -5.47 8.55 9.21
CA VAL A 97 -4.95 9.71 9.92
C VAL A 97 -4.42 9.17 11.23
N LEU A 98 -3.15 9.45 11.51
CA LEU A 98 -2.57 9.17 12.82
C LEU A 98 -3.41 9.84 13.91
N GLU A 99 -3.64 9.12 15.00
CA GLU A 99 -4.33 9.70 16.14
C GLU A 99 -3.55 10.93 16.66
N SER A 100 -4.24 12.04 16.89
CA SER A 100 -3.63 13.30 17.33
C SER A 100 -2.71 13.20 18.55
N ARG A 101 -2.93 12.22 19.44
CA ARG A 101 -2.05 11.97 20.59
C ARG A 101 -0.71 11.38 20.16
N ILE A 102 -0.71 10.44 19.22
CA ILE A 102 0.50 9.83 18.66
C ILE A 102 1.30 10.90 17.91
N VAL A 103 0.64 11.71 17.09
CA VAL A 103 1.25 12.84 16.38
C VAL A 103 2.04 13.73 17.35
N LYS A 104 1.40 14.17 18.44
CA LYS A 104 2.05 15.02 19.45
C LYS A 104 3.25 14.35 20.12
N ILE A 105 3.19 13.04 20.34
CA ILE A 105 4.31 12.31 20.95
C ILE A 105 5.48 12.24 19.97
N LEU A 106 5.22 11.79 18.74
CA LEU A 106 6.26 11.63 17.71
C LEU A 106 6.90 12.96 17.33
N GLU A 107 6.13 14.05 17.23
CA GLU A 107 6.64 15.40 16.93
C GLU A 107 7.50 16.00 18.06
N ASN A 108 7.35 15.50 19.29
CA ASN A 108 8.18 15.95 20.42
C ASN A 108 9.51 15.19 20.54
N ILE A 109 9.72 14.14 19.73
CA ILE A 109 10.98 13.40 19.71
C ILE A 109 11.96 14.15 18.79
N ASP A 110 12.98 14.76 19.39
CA ASP A 110 13.99 15.52 18.67
C ASP A 110 14.69 14.66 17.60
N GLY A 111 14.79 15.17 16.37
CA GLY A 111 15.39 14.45 15.24
C GLY A 111 14.51 13.37 14.60
N PHE A 112 13.30 13.12 15.09
CA PHE A 112 12.34 12.20 14.47
C PHE A 112 11.49 12.92 13.43
N SER A 113 11.17 12.24 12.33
CA SER A 113 10.32 12.73 11.26
C SER A 113 9.50 11.58 10.69
N TYR A 114 8.30 11.86 10.21
CA TYR A 114 7.46 10.85 9.61
C TYR A 114 6.56 11.43 8.53
N GLU A 115 6.11 10.55 7.64
CA GLU A 115 5.10 10.80 6.63
C GLU A 115 4.10 9.64 6.66
N VAL A 116 2.81 9.99 6.64
CA VAL A 116 1.76 8.99 6.40
C VAL A 116 1.42 9.02 4.93
N PHE A 117 1.71 7.92 4.24
CA PHE A 117 1.42 7.77 2.83
C PHE A 117 0.78 6.40 2.59
N GLU A 118 -0.42 6.38 2.00
CA GLU A 118 -1.13 5.16 1.61
C GLU A 118 -1.23 4.10 2.74
N ASN A 119 -1.62 4.55 3.94
CA ASN A 119 -1.75 3.70 5.12
C ASN A 119 -0.43 3.11 5.63
N GLN A 120 0.70 3.71 5.24
CA GLN A 120 2.00 3.40 5.82
C GLN A 120 2.52 4.61 6.58
N LEU A 121 3.04 4.37 7.78
CA LEU A 121 3.85 5.33 8.52
C LEU A 121 5.30 5.13 8.10
N LYS A 122 5.80 5.97 7.19
CA LYS A 122 7.23 6.05 6.88
C LYS A 122 7.87 6.98 7.90
N TYR A 123 8.96 6.56 8.51
CA TYR A 123 9.63 7.37 9.53
C TYR A 123 11.13 7.39 9.33
N SER A 124 11.74 8.47 9.79
CA SER A 124 13.17 8.66 9.82
C SER A 124 13.59 9.31 11.14
N TYR A 125 14.81 9.00 11.57
CA TYR A 125 15.45 9.61 12.71
C TYR A 125 16.85 10.05 12.32
N SER A 126 17.22 11.29 12.60
CA SER A 126 18.56 11.83 12.38
C SER A 126 19.10 12.43 13.67
N CYS A 127 20.31 12.04 14.06
CA CYS A 127 21.01 12.64 15.19
C CYS A 127 22.29 13.33 14.74
N ASP A 128 22.27 14.67 14.75
CA ASP A 128 23.38 15.53 14.31
C ASP A 128 24.69 15.27 15.07
N ARG A 129 24.61 14.69 16.27
CA ARG A 129 25.79 14.43 17.11
C ARG A 129 26.65 13.26 16.62
N ASN A 130 26.04 12.27 15.95
CA ASN A 130 26.71 11.02 15.61
C ASN A 130 26.65 10.68 14.10
N SER A 131 26.11 11.56 13.25
CA SER A 131 25.87 11.29 11.82
C SER A 131 25.12 9.97 11.59
N PHE A 132 24.26 9.59 12.54
CA PHE A 132 23.48 8.36 12.49
C PHE A 132 22.08 8.72 12.00
N SER A 133 21.65 8.03 10.94
CA SER A 133 20.29 8.09 10.44
C SER A 133 19.65 6.71 10.44
N PHE A 134 18.40 6.65 10.83
CA PHE A 134 17.57 5.44 10.79
C PHE A 134 16.33 5.73 9.97
N GLU A 135 15.91 4.79 9.13
CA GLU A 135 14.69 4.90 8.34
C GLU A 135 13.93 3.58 8.40
N GLY A 136 12.61 3.66 8.44
CA GLY A 136 11.74 2.51 8.50
C GLY A 136 10.34 2.82 8.01
N PHE A 137 9.50 1.79 7.94
CA PHE A 137 8.09 1.94 7.63
C PHE A 137 7.26 0.94 8.44
N LEU A 138 6.01 1.31 8.72
CA LEU A 138 5.01 0.45 9.35
C LEU A 138 3.69 0.49 8.60
N GLU A 139 3.02 -0.65 8.47
CA GLU A 139 1.68 -0.76 7.90
C GLU A 139 0.63 -0.41 8.96
N MET A 140 -0.15 0.64 8.74
CA MET A 140 -1.07 1.19 9.76
C MET A 140 -2.36 0.37 9.94
N ASP A 141 -2.66 -0.55 9.02
CA ASP A 141 -3.76 -1.51 9.09
C ASP A 141 -3.36 -2.84 9.74
N SER A 142 -2.12 -2.97 10.21
CA SER A 142 -1.66 -4.16 10.92
C SER A 142 -2.08 -4.15 12.41
N ASP A 143 -2.34 -5.34 12.96
CA ASP A 143 -2.52 -5.54 14.40
C ASP A 143 -1.30 -5.03 15.19
N ASP A 144 -0.11 -5.13 14.59
CA ASP A 144 1.15 -4.65 15.16
C ASP A 144 1.14 -3.13 15.34
N PHE A 145 0.65 -2.39 14.35
CA PHE A 145 0.52 -0.94 14.44
C PHE A 145 -0.54 -0.51 15.46
N GLU A 146 -1.65 -1.23 15.57
CA GLU A 146 -2.66 -0.94 16.60
C GLU A 146 -2.07 -1.14 18.01
N ASN A 147 -1.30 -2.21 18.21
CA ASN A 147 -0.60 -2.48 19.46
C ASN A 147 0.45 -1.42 19.75
N LEU A 148 1.30 -1.09 18.78
CA LEU A 148 2.30 -0.04 18.91
C LEU A 148 1.65 1.30 19.26
N SER A 149 0.55 1.66 18.59
CA SER A 149 -0.19 2.90 18.84
C SER A 149 -0.64 3.02 20.31
N LYS A 150 -1.19 1.93 20.87
CA LYS A 150 -1.59 1.87 22.29
C LYS A 150 -0.39 2.01 23.21
N VAL A 151 0.73 1.35 22.89
CA VAL A 151 1.95 1.39 23.71
C VAL A 151 2.59 2.78 23.66
N ILE A 152 2.71 3.41 22.49
CA ILE A 152 3.23 4.79 22.35
C ILE A 152 2.42 5.76 23.21
N ILE A 153 1.07 5.69 23.15
CA ILE A 153 0.22 6.58 23.95
C ILE A 153 0.39 6.32 25.45
N LYS A 154 0.56 5.05 25.85
CA LYS A 154 0.69 4.65 27.26
C LYS A 154 2.04 5.06 27.85
N GLU A 155 3.13 4.77 27.14
CA GLU A 155 4.50 4.98 27.62
C GLU A 155 5.00 6.40 27.33
N ASN A 156 4.40 7.10 26.37
CA ASN A 156 4.68 8.50 26.02
C ASN A 156 6.20 8.79 25.87
N PRO A 157 6.88 8.09 24.95
CA PRO A 157 8.32 8.23 24.76
C PRO A 157 8.68 9.67 24.40
N SER A 158 9.79 10.13 24.98
CA SER A 158 10.35 11.48 24.77
C SER A 158 11.63 11.46 23.92
N THR A 159 12.20 10.27 23.71
CA THR A 159 13.41 10.08 22.89
C THR A 159 13.23 8.92 21.90
N PHE A 160 14.01 8.93 20.82
CA PHE A 160 13.98 7.84 19.85
C PHE A 160 14.44 6.50 20.43
N SER A 161 15.34 6.50 21.41
CA SER A 161 15.77 5.28 22.09
C SER A 161 14.65 4.65 22.92
N GLU A 162 13.80 5.46 23.56
CA GLU A 162 12.62 4.98 24.28
C GLU A 162 11.58 4.42 23.29
N LEU A 163 11.43 5.08 22.14
CA LEU A 163 10.53 4.63 21.07
C LEU A 163 10.97 3.28 20.48
N LEU A 164 12.27 3.09 20.21
CA LEU A 164 12.83 1.79 19.75
C LEU A 164 12.71 0.69 20.81
N GLY A 165 12.79 1.06 22.09
CA GLY A 165 12.64 0.12 23.22
C GLY A 165 11.26 -0.50 23.36
N LEU A 166 10.27 -0.07 22.56
CA LEU A 166 8.91 -0.62 22.55
C LEU A 166 8.80 -1.94 21.75
N GLU A 167 9.90 -2.46 21.21
CA GLU A 167 10.03 -3.75 20.49
C GLU A 167 9.06 -3.95 19.30
N LEU A 168 8.59 -2.85 18.72
CA LEU A 168 7.57 -2.84 17.66
C LEU A 168 7.97 -1.94 16.46
N LEU A 169 9.22 -1.46 16.43
CA LEU A 169 9.83 -0.62 15.38
C LEU A 169 11.16 -1.22 14.89
#